data_AF-A0A815BDP3-F1
#
_entry.id   AF-A0A815BDP3-F1
#
_cell.length_a   1.000
_cell.length_b   1.000
_cell.length_c   1.000
_cell.angle_alpha   90.00
_cell.angle_beta   90.00
_cell.angle_gamma   90.00
#
_symmetry.space_group_name_H-M   'P 1'
#
loop_
_entity.id
_entity.type
_entity.pdbx_description
1 polymer ?
#
loop_
_entity_poly.entity_id
_entity_poly.type
_entity_poly.pdbx_seq_one_letter_code
_entity_poly.pdbx_strand_id
1 'polypeptide(L)'
;MVNKCLLFALLFTLIVGRISCESVVKGRVTAYGWCDNDPPYRGDTSSGHQATSGDGTFSNPSTCATDQSRIPAGTKIYISHVQKYCIVRDICGACKRDPRRLVDLWIGPNPMKRENCSFLRYCEERVDNLYVDVYLDAADGHTVNRNPLFDGTRCNF
;
A
#
# COMPACT_ATOMS: atom_id res chain seq x y z
N MET A 1 -3.02 10.97 -18.75
CA MET A 1 -3.88 10.70 -17.58
C MET A 1 -5.23 10.28 -18.12
N VAL A 2 -5.67 9.06 -17.86
CA VAL A 2 -7.01 8.60 -18.27
C VAL A 2 -7.88 8.66 -17.02
N ASN A 3 -8.75 9.67 -16.91
CA ASN A 3 -9.68 9.81 -15.80
C ASN A 3 -10.97 9.03 -16.12
N LYS A 4 -11.19 7.91 -15.43
CA LYS A 4 -12.48 7.20 -15.48
C LYS A 4 -13.41 7.76 -14.41
N CYS A 5 -13.95 8.95 -14.64
CA CYS A 5 -15.04 9.49 -13.82
C CYS A 5 -16.31 9.58 -14.66
N LEU A 6 -17.20 8.59 -14.53
CA LEU A 6 -18.57 8.74 -14.99
C LEU A 6 -19.38 9.49 -13.93
N LEU A 7 -19.78 10.73 -14.25
CA LEU A 7 -20.72 11.51 -13.47
C LEU A 7 -22.15 11.08 -13.84
N PHE A 8 -22.85 10.44 -12.91
CA PHE A 8 -24.32 10.42 -12.90
C PHE A 8 -24.77 11.04 -11.57
N ALA A 9 -24.97 12.36 -11.55
CA ALA A 9 -25.59 13.05 -10.42
C ALA A 9 -27.05 13.35 -10.78
N LEU A 10 -27.94 12.39 -10.50
CA LEU A 10 -29.38 12.64 -10.34
C LEU A 10 -29.63 12.93 -8.86
N LEU A 11 -30.42 13.98 -8.61
CA LEU A 11 -30.73 14.55 -7.29
C LEU A 11 -30.96 13.48 -6.21
N PHE A 12 -30.33 13.61 -5.04
CA PHE A 12 -30.95 13.66 -3.71
C PHE A 12 -29.88 13.58 -2.60
N THR A 13 -30.05 14.45 -1.58
CA THR A 13 -29.36 14.50 -0.27
C THR A 13 -27.86 14.82 -0.20
N LEU A 14 -27.53 15.86 0.58
CA LEU A 14 -26.19 16.33 0.95
C LEU A 14 -25.42 15.27 1.77
N ILE A 15 -24.84 14.28 1.10
CA ILE A 15 -23.66 13.58 1.61
C ILE A 15 -22.49 14.19 0.85
N VAL A 16 -21.74 15.09 1.49
CA VAL A 16 -20.46 15.60 0.97
C VAL A 16 -19.40 14.51 1.15
N GLY A 17 -19.56 13.39 0.47
CA GLY A 17 -18.50 12.40 0.30
C GLY A 17 -17.52 12.90 -0.74
N ARG A 18 -16.21 12.77 -0.49
CA ARG A 18 -15.21 13.03 -1.53
C ARG A 18 -15.38 12.01 -2.65
N ILE A 19 -15.95 12.42 -3.79
CA ILE A 19 -15.86 11.67 -5.03
C ILE A 19 -14.43 11.92 -5.56
N SER A 20 -13.50 11.02 -5.23
CA SER A 20 -12.14 11.06 -5.78
C SER A 20 -12.09 10.15 -7.00
N CYS A 21 -11.51 10.66 -8.09
CA CYS A 21 -11.34 9.90 -9.31
C CYS A 21 -10.08 9.04 -9.21
N GLU A 22 -10.18 7.77 -9.59
CA GLU A 22 -8.97 6.97 -9.75
C GLU A 22 -8.03 7.64 -10.77
N SER A 23 -6.76 7.76 -10.38
CA SER A 23 -5.71 8.27 -11.25
C SER A 23 -4.51 7.33 -11.24
N VAL A 24 -3.81 7.24 -12.37
CA VAL A 24 -2.64 6.35 -12.51
C VAL A 24 -1.37 7.19 -12.56
N VAL A 25 -0.42 6.87 -11.68
CA VAL A 25 0.91 7.47 -11.62
C VAL A 25 1.94 6.36 -11.72
N LYS A 26 2.99 6.59 -12.50
CA LYS A 26 4.12 5.67 -12.58
C LYS A 26 5.20 6.08 -11.59
N GLY A 27 5.71 5.14 -10.82
CA GLY A 27 6.81 5.40 -9.91
C GLY A 27 7.35 4.15 -9.25
N ARG A 28 8.24 4.37 -8.27
CA ARG A 28 8.86 3.33 -7.47
C ARG A 28 7.93 2.90 -6.36
N VAL A 29 7.72 1.61 -6.25
CA VAL A 29 7.14 0.95 -5.09
C VAL A 29 8.24 0.17 -4.40
N THR A 30 8.28 0.24 -3.09
CA THR A 30 9.15 -0.55 -2.23
C THR A 30 8.32 -1.26 -1.18
N ALA A 31 8.98 -2.04 -0.32
CA ALA A 31 8.34 -2.73 0.78
C ALA A 31 9.15 -2.57 2.06
N TYR A 32 8.42 -2.74 3.16
CA TYR A 32 8.95 -2.89 4.52
C TYR A 32 8.13 -3.94 5.26
N GLY A 33 8.64 -4.40 6.38
CA GLY A 33 8.02 -5.40 7.22
C GLY A 33 8.48 -5.27 8.66
N TRP A 34 8.13 -6.26 9.46
CA TRP A 34 8.38 -6.23 10.91
C TRP A 34 9.86 -6.00 11.29
N CYS A 35 10.81 -6.58 10.57
CA CYS A 35 12.23 -6.52 10.94
C CYS A 35 12.87 -5.16 10.67
N ASP A 36 12.40 -4.41 9.68
CA ASP A 36 12.93 -3.11 9.28
C ASP A 36 11.93 -1.96 9.46
N ASN A 37 10.77 -2.23 10.08
CA ASN A 37 9.85 -1.21 10.54
C ASN A 37 10.57 -0.20 11.45
N ASP A 38 10.02 1.01 11.59
CA ASP A 38 10.53 2.02 12.51
C ASP A 38 9.48 2.35 13.58
N PRO A 39 9.64 1.86 14.83
CA PRO A 39 10.79 1.12 15.36
C PRO A 39 10.81 -0.37 14.92
N PRO A 40 12.00 -0.99 14.79
CA PRO A 40 12.10 -2.36 14.30
C PRO A 40 11.52 -3.35 15.30
N TYR A 41 11.02 -4.47 14.77
CA TYR A 41 10.35 -5.52 15.52
C TYR A 41 9.09 -5.03 16.25
N ARG A 42 8.38 -4.09 15.62
CA ARG A 42 7.05 -3.64 16.05
C ARG A 42 6.09 -3.69 14.88
N GLY A 43 4.81 -3.88 15.20
CA GLY A 43 3.72 -3.85 14.24
C GLY A 43 3.03 -2.50 14.20
N ASP A 44 3.46 -1.55 15.02
CA ASP A 44 2.93 -0.19 15.02
C ASP A 44 3.69 0.66 14.00
N THR A 45 2.95 1.47 13.26
CA THR A 45 3.43 2.41 12.27
C THR A 45 4.01 3.64 12.96
N SER A 46 4.87 4.38 12.27
CA SER A 46 5.38 5.67 12.76
C SER A 46 4.27 6.71 12.97
N SER A 47 3.05 6.45 12.46
CA SER A 47 1.85 7.26 12.68
C SER A 47 0.98 6.79 13.87
N GLY A 48 1.41 5.76 14.62
CA GLY A 48 0.70 5.23 15.79
C GLY A 48 -0.48 4.31 15.46
N HIS A 49 -0.58 3.80 14.23
CA HIS A 49 -1.56 2.79 13.82
C HIS A 49 -0.93 1.41 13.76
N GLN A 50 -1.71 0.34 13.76
CA GLN A 50 -1.16 -0.99 13.46
C GLN A 50 -0.97 -1.16 11.96
N ALA A 51 0.20 -1.64 11.57
CA ALA A 51 0.48 -2.12 10.23
C ALA A 51 -0.22 -3.47 10.03
N THR A 52 -0.97 -3.62 8.94
CA THR A 52 -1.77 -4.82 8.66
C THR A 52 -1.54 -5.31 7.25
N SER A 53 -1.49 -6.63 7.07
CA SER A 53 -1.29 -7.23 5.75
C SER A 53 -2.59 -7.43 4.98
N GLY A 54 -3.75 -7.19 5.59
CA GLY A 54 -5.08 -7.39 4.97
C GLY A 54 -5.20 -8.72 4.23
N ASP A 55 -6.16 -8.83 3.31
CA ASP A 55 -6.07 -9.79 2.19
C ASP A 55 -5.65 -9.08 0.88
N GLY A 56 -5.47 -7.76 0.92
CA GLY A 56 -5.06 -6.95 -0.21
C GLY A 56 -6.20 -6.59 -1.16
N THR A 57 -7.46 -6.82 -0.77
CA THR A 57 -8.65 -6.37 -1.51
C THR A 57 -9.00 -4.91 -1.21
N PHE A 58 -9.88 -4.31 -2.02
CA PHE A 58 -10.35 -2.93 -1.80
C PHE A 58 -11.05 -2.71 -0.44
N SER A 59 -11.75 -3.74 0.06
CA SER A 59 -12.46 -3.70 1.35
C SER A 59 -11.56 -4.07 2.54
N ASN A 60 -10.51 -4.86 2.31
CA ASN A 60 -9.54 -5.28 3.33
C ASN A 60 -8.08 -5.09 2.84
N PRO A 61 -7.67 -3.83 2.60
CA PRO A 61 -6.36 -3.52 2.04
C PRO A 61 -5.25 -3.76 3.08
N SER A 62 -4.02 -3.97 2.60
CA SER A 62 -2.83 -3.87 3.44
C SER A 62 -2.57 -2.41 3.84
N THR A 63 -1.75 -2.14 4.84
CA THR A 63 -1.28 -0.77 5.11
C THR A 63 -0.08 -0.42 4.24
N CYS A 64 0.13 0.88 4.01
CA CYS A 64 1.35 1.37 3.40
C CYS A 64 1.76 2.74 3.94
N ALA A 65 3.03 3.05 3.75
CA ALA A 65 3.66 4.30 4.11
C ALA A 65 3.94 5.15 2.86
N THR A 66 3.89 6.46 3.00
CA THR A 66 4.22 7.41 1.92
C THR A 66 4.61 8.78 2.49
N ASP A 67 4.90 9.74 1.61
CA ASP A 67 4.88 11.15 1.95
C ASP A 67 3.44 11.67 1.95
N GLN A 68 2.86 11.76 3.15
CA GLN A 68 1.47 12.17 3.33
C GLN A 68 1.17 13.62 2.93
N SER A 69 2.20 14.46 2.70
CA SER A 69 1.99 15.78 2.09
C SER A 69 1.61 15.71 0.60
N ARG A 70 1.91 14.58 -0.04
CA ARG A 70 1.65 14.30 -1.47
C ARG A 70 0.53 13.30 -1.68
N ILE A 71 0.50 12.22 -0.88
CA ILE A 71 -0.53 11.20 -0.93
C ILE A 71 -1.16 11.10 0.47
N PRO A 72 -2.29 11.80 0.72
CA PRO A 72 -2.85 11.93 2.06
C PRO A 72 -3.17 10.60 2.76
N ALA A 73 -3.16 10.61 4.09
CA ALA A 73 -3.65 9.49 4.90
C ALA A 73 -5.09 9.10 4.50
N GLY A 74 -5.34 7.80 4.45
CA GLY A 74 -6.63 7.24 4.04
C GLY A 74 -6.80 7.02 2.53
N THR A 75 -5.91 7.54 1.67
CA THR A 75 -5.92 7.20 0.25
C THR A 75 -5.76 5.69 0.06
N LYS A 76 -6.69 5.10 -0.69
CA LYS A 76 -6.58 3.72 -1.16
C LYS A 76 -5.79 3.69 -2.45
N ILE A 77 -4.78 2.84 -2.47
CA ILE A 77 -3.85 2.70 -3.58
C ILE A 77 -3.96 1.28 -4.10
N TYR A 78 -3.95 1.09 -5.41
CA TYR A 78 -3.74 -0.23 -6.01
C TYR A 78 -2.37 -0.27 -6.71
N ILE A 79 -1.61 -1.33 -6.41
CA ILE A 79 -0.26 -1.55 -6.91
C ILE A 79 -0.30 -2.70 -7.92
N SER A 80 -0.21 -2.36 -9.20
CA SER A 80 -0.39 -3.33 -10.29
C SER A 80 0.60 -4.50 -10.27
N HIS A 81 1.86 -4.24 -9.90
CA HIS A 81 2.93 -5.24 -9.92
C HIS A 81 2.69 -6.42 -8.97
N VAL A 82 2.19 -6.14 -7.76
CA VAL A 82 1.91 -7.18 -6.74
C VAL A 82 0.41 -7.49 -6.62
N GLN A 83 -0.42 -6.86 -7.46
CA GLN A 83 -1.87 -7.00 -7.48
C GLN A 83 -2.52 -6.85 -6.09
N LYS A 84 -2.17 -5.78 -5.37
CA LYS A 84 -2.73 -5.51 -4.04
C LYS A 84 -3.20 -4.08 -3.88
N TYR A 85 -4.26 -3.94 -3.10
CA TYR A 85 -4.66 -2.68 -2.51
C TYR A 85 -3.90 -2.43 -1.21
N CYS A 86 -3.45 -1.20 -1.01
CA CYS A 86 -3.02 -0.70 0.27
C CYS A 86 -3.75 0.60 0.66
N ILE A 87 -3.80 0.90 1.95
CA ILE A 87 -4.31 2.17 2.46
C ILE A 87 -3.19 2.91 3.20
N VAL A 88 -3.07 4.21 2.90
CA VAL A 88 -2.05 5.06 3.54
C VAL A 88 -2.38 5.23 5.02
N ARG A 89 -1.58 4.60 5.89
CA ARG A 89 -1.69 4.67 7.35
C ARG A 89 -0.37 4.94 8.06
N ASP A 90 0.69 5.15 7.27
CA ASP A 90 2.01 5.36 7.80
C ASP A 90 2.76 6.47 7.02
N ILE A 91 3.86 6.93 7.59
CA ILE A 91 4.75 7.93 7.02
C ILE A 91 6.07 7.28 6.61
N CYS A 92 6.60 7.70 5.47
CA CYS A 92 7.85 7.18 4.94
C CYS A 92 8.84 8.33 4.72
N GLY A 93 9.90 8.37 5.52
CA GLY A 93 10.94 9.40 5.42
C GLY A 93 11.70 9.35 4.09
N ALA A 94 11.92 8.15 3.55
CA ALA A 94 12.56 7.98 2.24
C ALA A 94 11.69 8.51 1.09
N CYS A 95 10.36 8.39 1.20
CA CYS A 95 9.39 8.86 0.21
C CYS A 95 9.32 10.38 0.14
N LYS A 96 9.63 11.08 1.25
CA LYS A 96 9.82 12.54 1.26
C LYS A 96 11.10 12.97 0.55
N ARG A 97 12.18 12.17 0.64
CA ARG A 97 13.48 12.47 0.06
C ARG A 97 13.59 12.10 -1.42
N ASP A 98 12.92 11.03 -1.83
CA ASP A 98 12.86 10.57 -3.22
C ASP A 98 11.42 10.66 -3.73
N PRO A 99 11.08 11.70 -4.50
CA PRO A 99 9.72 11.86 -4.99
C PRO A 99 9.24 10.74 -5.93
N ARG A 100 10.16 9.93 -6.48
CA ARG A 100 9.83 8.78 -7.32
C ARG A 100 9.36 7.59 -6.48
N ARG A 101 9.75 7.47 -5.21
CA ARG A 101 9.24 6.46 -4.26
C ARG A 101 7.85 6.87 -3.79
N LEU A 102 6.84 6.31 -4.44
CA LEU A 102 5.45 6.66 -4.20
C LEU A 102 4.92 5.96 -2.94
N VAL A 103 5.27 4.70 -2.75
CA VAL A 103 4.68 3.85 -1.71
C VAL A 103 5.74 2.92 -1.14
N ASP A 104 5.70 2.77 0.19
CA ASP A 104 6.33 1.67 0.92
C ASP A 104 5.25 0.71 1.41
N LEU A 105 5.17 -0.46 0.82
CA LEU A 105 4.12 -1.43 1.10
C LEU A 105 4.50 -2.29 2.30
N TRP A 106 3.59 -2.40 3.26
CA TRP A 106 3.74 -3.38 4.33
C TRP A 106 3.47 -4.78 3.80
N ILE A 107 4.46 -5.67 3.87
CA ILE A 107 4.31 -7.04 3.36
C ILE A 107 4.10 -8.10 4.46
N GLY A 108 4.13 -7.69 5.73
CA GLY A 108 3.94 -8.55 6.90
C GLY A 108 4.49 -7.97 8.20
N PRO A 109 3.85 -8.29 9.35
CA PRO A 109 4.40 -9.29 10.20
C PRO A 109 3.70 -10.64 9.95
N ASN A 110 4.34 -11.75 10.29
CA ASN A 110 3.64 -12.96 10.69
C ASN A 110 3.99 -13.28 12.14
N PRO A 111 3.24 -12.75 13.13
CA PRO A 111 3.55 -12.92 14.55
C PRO A 111 3.50 -14.39 15.01
N MET A 112 3.01 -15.31 14.16
CA MET A 112 2.99 -16.74 14.45
C MET A 112 4.34 -17.43 14.22
N LYS A 113 5.34 -16.77 13.65
CA LYS A 113 6.66 -17.36 13.41
C LYS A 113 7.76 -16.39 13.82
N ARG A 114 8.80 -16.90 14.50
CA ARG A 114 10.09 -16.20 14.63
C ARG A 114 10.53 -15.82 13.23
N GLU A 115 10.33 -14.57 12.85
CA GLU A 115 10.55 -14.17 11.47
C GLU A 115 12.01 -14.32 11.07
N ASN A 116 12.22 -14.90 9.89
CA ASN A 116 13.53 -14.90 9.27
C ASN A 116 13.73 -13.54 8.59
N CYS A 117 14.26 -12.56 9.32
CA CYS A 117 14.46 -11.21 8.81
C CYS A 117 15.28 -11.14 7.52
N SER A 118 16.26 -12.04 7.35
CA SER A 118 17.03 -12.11 6.11
C SER A 118 16.14 -12.50 4.92
N PHE A 119 15.15 -13.36 5.14
CA PHE A 119 14.26 -13.82 4.09
C PHE A 119 13.06 -12.90 3.87
N LEU A 120 12.56 -12.25 4.93
CA LEU A 120 11.62 -11.13 4.80
C LEU A 120 12.23 -10.02 3.92
N ARG A 121 13.47 -9.61 4.21
CA ARG A 121 14.19 -8.61 3.41
C ARG A 121 14.38 -9.03 1.95
N TYR A 122 14.65 -10.32 1.71
CA TYR A 122 14.68 -10.84 0.34
C TYR A 122 13.31 -10.68 -0.37
N CYS A 123 12.20 -10.86 0.33
CA CYS A 123 10.87 -10.60 -0.23
C CYS A 123 10.63 -9.10 -0.44
N GLU A 124 11.07 -8.23 0.46
CA GLU A 124 10.97 -6.77 0.32
C GLU A 124 11.71 -6.27 -0.93
N GLU A 125 12.93 -6.77 -1.15
CA GLU A 125 13.75 -6.44 -2.33
C GLU A 125 13.08 -6.89 -3.65
N ARG A 126 12.21 -7.90 -3.62
CA ARG A 126 11.45 -8.35 -4.81
C ARG A 126 10.23 -7.50 -5.13
N VAL A 127 9.72 -6.73 -4.16
CA VAL A 127 8.67 -5.74 -4.39
C VAL A 127 9.27 -4.44 -4.96
N ASP A 128 10.53 -4.15 -4.65
CA ASP A 128 11.21 -2.93 -5.09
C ASP A 128 11.29 -2.86 -6.62
N ASN A 129 10.50 -1.96 -7.20
CA ASN A 129 10.44 -1.77 -8.64
C ASN A 129 10.20 -0.30 -8.97
N LEU A 130 11.07 0.28 -9.81
CA LEU A 130 11.09 1.69 -10.19
C LEU A 130 9.96 2.12 -11.16
N TYR A 131 9.30 1.19 -11.84
CA TYR A 131 8.40 1.48 -12.95
C TYR A 131 7.06 0.76 -12.81
N VAL A 132 6.38 0.98 -11.69
CA VAL A 132 5.07 0.38 -11.40
C VAL A 132 3.95 1.38 -11.68
N ASP A 133 2.87 0.92 -12.30
CA ASP A 133 1.63 1.69 -12.38
C ASP A 133 0.94 1.61 -11.00
N VAL A 134 0.83 2.75 -10.35
CA VAL A 134 0.22 2.95 -9.03
C VAL A 134 -1.06 3.76 -9.22
N TYR A 135 -2.18 3.17 -8.81
CA TYR A 135 -3.50 3.75 -8.94
C TYR A 135 -3.84 4.44 -7.62
N LEU A 136 -3.95 5.76 -7.63
CA LEU A 136 -4.34 6.57 -6.47
C LEU A 136 -5.84 6.76 -6.45
N ASP A 137 -6.43 6.82 -5.26
CA ASP A 137 -7.88 6.79 -5.05
C ASP A 137 -8.52 5.63 -5.83
N ALA A 138 -7.84 4.48 -5.79
CA ALA A 138 -8.16 3.34 -6.64
C ALA A 138 -9.61 2.89 -6.41
N ALA A 139 -10.34 2.65 -7.51
CA ALA A 139 -11.66 2.04 -7.45
C ALA A 139 -11.53 0.54 -7.13
N ASP A 140 -12.64 -0.10 -6.79
CA ASP A 140 -12.70 -1.56 -6.73
C ASP A 140 -12.62 -2.18 -8.15
N GLY A 141 -12.56 -3.50 -8.23
CA GLY A 141 -12.59 -4.23 -9.51
C GLY A 141 -11.23 -4.51 -10.15
N HIS A 142 -10.10 -4.06 -9.57
CA HIS A 142 -8.79 -4.56 -9.99
C HIS A 142 -8.61 -6.04 -9.62
N THR A 143 -7.79 -6.76 -10.38
CA THR A 143 -7.39 -8.14 -10.04
C THR A 143 -6.59 -8.14 -8.74
N VAL A 144 -6.83 -9.10 -7.84
CA VAL A 144 -6.18 -9.12 -6.52
C VAL A 144 -5.49 -10.46 -6.26
N ASN A 145 -4.20 -10.40 -5.90
CA ASN A 145 -3.50 -11.48 -5.24
C ASN A 145 -3.86 -11.48 -3.75
N ARG A 146 -4.66 -12.45 -3.32
CA ARG A 146 -5.12 -12.58 -1.92
C ARG A 146 -4.14 -13.27 -0.99
N ASN A 147 -3.04 -13.82 -1.50
CA ASN A 147 -2.04 -14.44 -0.66
C ASN A 147 -1.27 -13.38 0.15
N PRO A 148 -0.79 -13.70 1.36
CA PRO A 148 0.18 -12.85 2.04
C PRO A 148 1.43 -12.70 1.17
N LEU A 149 1.90 -11.46 0.92
CA LEU A 149 3.13 -11.24 0.13
C LEU A 149 4.33 -11.95 0.77
N PHE A 150 4.33 -12.05 2.10
CA PHE A 150 5.20 -12.92 2.87
C PHE A 150 4.38 -13.77 3.85
N ASP A 151 4.53 -15.10 3.83
CA ASP A 151 3.82 -16.02 4.74
C ASP A 151 4.70 -16.53 5.91
N GLY A 152 5.92 -16.02 6.03
CA GLY A 152 6.93 -16.50 6.97
C GLY A 152 7.86 -17.57 6.40
N THR A 153 7.55 -18.13 5.24
CA THR A 153 8.33 -19.23 4.61
C THR A 153 8.61 -19.04 3.13
N ARG A 154 7.84 -18.21 2.42
CA ARG A 154 8.05 -17.85 1.01
C ARG A 154 7.50 -16.46 0.71
N CYS A 155 7.89 -15.93 -0.45
CA CYS A 155 7.27 -14.76 -1.03
C CYS A 155 6.19 -15.18 -2.05
N ASN A 156 4.99 -14.58 -2.00
CA ASN A 156 3.87 -14.91 -2.86
C ASN A 156 3.52 -13.72 -3.79
N PHE A 157 4.32 -13.53 -4.84
CA PHE A 157 4.13 -12.48 -5.87
C PHE A 157 3.53 -13.06 -7.14
#